data_AF-B6JI88-F1
#
_entry.id   AF-B6JI88-F1
#
_cell.length_a   1.000
_cell.length_b   1.000
_cell.length_c   1.000
_cell.angle_alpha   90.00
_cell.angle_beta   90.00
_cell.angle_gamma   90.00
#
_symmetry.space_group_name_H-M   'P 1'
#
loop_
_entity.id
_entity.type
_entity.pdbx_description
1 polymer ?
#
loop_
_entity_poly.entity_id
_entity_poly.type
_entity_poly.pdbx_seq_one_letter_code
_entity_poly.pdbx_strand_id
1 'polypeptide(L)'
;MNQTPLQPLEFPARPPVAPGRVVPLLIGATVGEIERELVLQTLARCSGNRTQAALMLGMSIRTLRNKIRQYTAHGIDVPGPNADALGRAS
;
A
#
# COMPACT_ATOMS: atom_id res chain seq x y z
N MET A 1 -36.09 -7.50 -15.97
CA MET A 1 -35.26 -7.43 -14.75
C MET A 1 -33.91 -8.07 -15.06
N ASN A 2 -33.02 -7.35 -15.74
CA ASN A 2 -31.68 -7.87 -16.03
C ASN A 2 -30.80 -7.62 -14.81
N GLN A 3 -30.55 -8.68 -14.05
CA GLN A 3 -29.54 -8.69 -13.00
C GLN A 3 -28.18 -8.66 -13.69
N THR A 4 -27.52 -7.50 -13.71
CA THR A 4 -26.10 -7.40 -14.09
C THR A 4 -25.30 -8.26 -13.12
N PRO A 5 -24.56 -9.28 -13.58
CA PRO A 5 -23.75 -10.09 -12.68
C PRO A 5 -22.64 -9.21 -12.09
N LEU A 6 -22.50 -9.25 -10.77
CA LEU A 6 -21.38 -8.62 -10.08
C LEU A 6 -20.12 -9.36 -10.53
N GLN A 7 -19.33 -8.72 -11.38
CA GLN A 7 -18.01 -9.20 -11.74
C GLN A 7 -17.20 -9.34 -10.45
N PRO A 8 -16.48 -10.45 -10.23
CA PRO A 8 -15.47 -10.51 -9.18
C PRO A 8 -14.57 -9.29 -9.34
N LEU A 9 -14.16 -8.66 -8.24
CA LEU A 9 -13.11 -7.64 -8.28
C LEU A 9 -11.83 -8.32 -8.78
N GLU A 10 -11.67 -8.40 -10.10
CA GLU A 10 -10.51 -8.93 -10.79
C GLU A 10 -9.37 -7.95 -10.55
N PHE A 11 -8.54 -8.27 -9.56
CA PHE A 11 -7.25 -7.62 -9.44
C PHE A 11 -6.46 -7.99 -10.70
N PRO A 12 -5.84 -7.01 -11.41
CA PRO A 12 -5.02 -7.34 -12.55
C PRO A 12 -3.98 -8.35 -12.08
N ALA A 13 -3.85 -9.46 -12.80
CA ALA A 13 -2.89 -10.51 -12.50
C ALA A 13 -1.54 -9.85 -12.20
N ARG A 14 -1.13 -9.89 -10.94
CA ARG A 14 0.09 -9.21 -10.49
C ARG A 14 1.21 -9.73 -11.38
N PRO A 15 1.89 -8.87 -12.17
CA PRO A 15 2.96 -9.35 -13.04
C PRO A 15 4.00 -10.04 -12.15
N PRO A 16 4.57 -11.16 -12.60
CA PRO A 16 5.58 -11.88 -11.83
C PRO A 16 6.70 -10.90 -11.50
N VAL A 17 7.04 -10.83 -10.21
CA VAL A 17 8.18 -10.02 -9.75
C VAL A 17 9.42 -10.62 -10.39
N ALA A 18 10.14 -9.85 -11.22
CA ALA A 18 11.41 -10.29 -11.78
C ALA A 18 12.53 -10.08 -10.73
N PRO A 19 12.98 -11.13 -10.01
CA PRO A 19 13.88 -10.96 -8.87
C PRO A 19 15.21 -10.32 -9.28
N GLY A 20 15.72 -10.63 -10.47
CA GLY A 20 16.96 -10.06 -11.02
C GLY A 20 16.92 -8.54 -11.25
N ARG A 21 15.75 -7.91 -11.24
CA ARG A 21 15.60 -6.45 -11.35
C ARG A 21 15.38 -5.77 -10.01
N VAL A 22 14.69 -6.44 -9.08
CA VAL A 22 14.24 -5.83 -7.83
C VAL A 22 15.25 -6.03 -6.70
N VAL A 23 15.82 -7.23 -6.56
CA VAL A 23 16.71 -7.57 -5.44
C VAL A 23 17.97 -6.69 -5.40
N PRO A 24 18.66 -6.40 -6.52
CA PRO A 24 19.85 -5.54 -6.48
C PRO A 24 19.60 -4.13 -5.92
N LEU A 25 18.38 -3.59 -6.07
CA LEU A 25 18.00 -2.26 -5.54
C LEU A 25 17.74 -2.27 -4.03
N LEU A 26 17.59 -3.44 -3.42
CA LEU A 26 17.25 -3.61 -2.01
C LEU A 26 18.46 -4.00 -1.14
N ILE A 27 19.61 -4.31 -1.75
CA ILE A 27 20.82 -4.71 -1.02
C ILE A 27 21.32 -3.53 -0.17
N GLY A 28 21.51 -3.76 1.13
CA GLY A 28 21.93 -2.75 2.10
C GLY A 28 20.78 -2.05 2.83
N ALA A 29 19.54 -2.20 2.36
CA ALA A 29 18.35 -1.76 3.10
C ALA A 29 17.92 -2.82 4.13
N THR A 30 17.44 -2.37 5.28
CA THR A 30 16.84 -3.25 6.28
C THR A 30 15.45 -3.69 5.83
N VAL A 31 15.01 -4.86 6.30
CA VAL A 31 13.65 -5.35 6.04
C VAL A 31 12.60 -4.33 6.48
N GLY A 32 12.84 -3.62 7.59
CA GLY A 32 11.93 -2.59 8.08
C GLY A 32 11.82 -1.36 7.18
N GLU A 33 12.89 -0.96 6.49
CA GLU A 33 12.85 0.13 5.51
C GLU A 33 12.10 -0.28 4.24
N ILE A 34 12.38 -1.48 3.73
CA ILE A 34 11.72 -2.01 2.54
C ILE A 34 10.21 -2.17 2.80
N GLU A 35 9.84 -2.77 3.94
CA GLU A 35 8.45 -2.96 4.33
C GLU A 35 7.73 -1.62 4.51
N ARG A 36 8.36 -0.65 5.18
CA ARG A 36 7.81 0.69 5.39
C ARG A 36 7.52 1.37 4.07
N GLU A 37 8.50 1.44 3.18
CA GLU A 37 8.35 2.10 1.89
C GLU A 37 7.26 1.42 1.05
N LEU A 38 7.24 0.09 1.04
CA LEU A 38 6.21 -0.67 0.34
C LEU A 38 4.80 -0.35 0.88
N VAL A 39 4.63 -0.26 2.20
CA VAL A 39 3.35 0.08 2.83
C VAL A 39 2.93 1.51 2.48
N LEU A 40 3.84 2.48 2.57
CA LEU A 40 3.55 3.89 2.31
C LEU A 40 3.17 4.13 0.84
N GLN A 41 3.94 3.60 -0.10
CA GLN A 41 3.63 3.72 -1.54
C GLN A 41 2.29 3.05 -1.88
N THR A 42 1.99 1.91 -1.26
CA THR A 42 0.71 1.24 -1.49
C THR A 42 -0.46 2.07 -0.93
N LEU A 43 -0.31 2.66 0.25
CA LEU A 43 -1.31 3.57 0.81
C LEU A 43 -1.52 4.80 -0.09
N ALA A 44 -0.45 5.43 -0.58
CA ALA A 44 -0.53 6.55 -1.51
C ALA A 44 -1.26 6.16 -2.80
N ARG A 45 -0.92 5.00 -3.39
CA ARG A 45 -1.59 4.47 -4.59
C ARG A 45 -3.08 4.19 -4.37
N CYS A 46 -3.46 3.84 -3.15
CA CYS A 46 -4.85 3.62 -2.74
C CYS A 46 -5.52 4.89 -2.17
N SER A 47 -4.91 6.07 -2.31
CA SER A 47 -5.42 7.33 -1.74
C SER A 47 -5.79 7.20 -0.25
N GLY A 48 -4.93 6.53 0.52
CA GLY A 48 -5.12 6.26 1.95
C GLY A 48 -6.20 5.23 2.28
N ASN A 49 -6.81 4.55 1.30
CA ASN A 49 -7.78 3.48 1.53
C ASN A 49 -7.08 2.23 2.10
N ARG A 50 -7.15 2.12 3.43
CA ARG A 50 -6.48 1.06 4.20
C ARG A 50 -6.98 -0.33 3.84
N THR A 51 -8.28 -0.51 3.57
CA THR A 51 -8.84 -1.82 3.19
C THR A 51 -8.24 -2.30 1.86
N GLN A 52 -8.19 -1.42 0.87
CA GLN A 52 -7.60 -1.73 -0.44
C GLN A 52 -6.09 -1.96 -0.34
N ALA A 53 -5.36 -1.13 0.41
CA ALA A 53 -3.93 -1.30 0.60
C ALA A 53 -3.58 -2.62 1.30
N ALA A 54 -4.35 -3.02 2.32
CA ALA A 54 -4.14 -4.29 3.02
C ALA A 54 -4.30 -5.50 2.10
N LEU A 55 -5.33 -5.48 1.24
CA LEU A 55 -5.56 -6.51 0.22
C LEU A 55 -4.40 -6.56 -0.79
N MET A 56 -3.93 -5.42 -1.28
CA MET A 56 -2.82 -5.36 -2.25
C MET A 56 -1.49 -5.86 -1.67
N LEU A 57 -1.26 -5.62 -0.38
CA LEU A 57 -0.08 -6.09 0.35
C LEU A 57 -0.19 -7.56 0.77
N GLY A 58 -1.37 -8.17 0.69
CA GLY A 58 -1.60 -9.54 1.13
C GLY A 58 -1.54 -9.72 2.65
N MET A 59 -1.93 -8.71 3.43
CA MET A 59 -1.95 -8.78 4.89
C MET A 59 -3.29 -8.33 5.48
N SER A 60 -3.54 -8.66 6.74
CA SER A 60 -4.78 -8.26 7.41
C SER A 60 -4.86 -6.73 7.60
N ILE A 61 -6.09 -6.19 7.58
CA ILE A 61 -6.34 -4.77 7.90
C ILE A 61 -5.85 -4.40 9.31
N ARG A 62 -5.86 -5.35 10.25
CA ARG A 62 -5.32 -5.17 11.61
C ARG A 62 -3.81 -4.97 11.57
N THR A 63 -3.09 -5.80 10.82
CA THR A 63 -1.64 -5.66 10.63
C THR A 63 -1.31 -4.31 10.01
N LEU A 64 -2.04 -3.89 8.97
CA LEU A 64 -1.84 -2.58 8.35
C LEU A 64 -2.05 -1.44 9.34
N ARG A 65 -3.14 -1.46 10.11
CA ARG A 65 -3.40 -0.44 11.14
C ARG A 65 -2.30 -0.39 12.18
N ASN A 66 -1.76 -1.54 12.60
CA ASN A 66 -0.66 -1.59 13.55
C ASN A 66 0.61 -0.97 12.97
N LYS A 67 0.94 -1.22 11.70
CA LYS A 67 2.07 -0.60 11.02
C LYS A 67 1.90 0.91 10.89
N ILE A 68 0.72 1.37 10.48
CA ILE A 68 0.39 2.82 10.41
C ILE A 68 0.64 3.49 11.78
N ARG A 69 0.13 2.89 12.87
CA ARG A 69 0.33 3.44 14.23
C ARG A 69 1.80 3.51 14.61
N GLN A 70 2.58 2.48 14.28
CA GLN A 70 4.03 2.48 14.54
C GLN A 70 4.72 3.59 13.75
N TYR A 71 4.42 3.73 12.46
CA TYR A 71 5.04 4.75 11.62
C TYR A 71 4.72 6.16 12.12
N THR A 72 3.46 6.45 12.44
CA THR A 72 3.08 7.73 13.04
C THR A 72 3.77 7.97 14.39
N ALA A 73 3.92 6.94 15.23
CA ALA A 73 4.64 7.06 16.50
C ALA A 73 6.15 7.34 16.32
N HIS A 74 6.72 6.93 15.19
CA HIS A 74 8.09 7.27 14.79
C HIS A 74 8.18 8.61 14.03
N GLY A 75 7.11 9.39 13.98
CA GLY A 75 7.08 10.70 13.29
C GLY A 75 7.07 10.60 11.76
N ILE A 76 6.76 9.43 11.19
CA ILE A 76 6.68 9.23 9.75
C ILE A 76 5.30 9.68 9.28
N ASP A 77 5.28 10.48 8.21
CA ASP A 77 4.05 10.88 7.54
C ASP A 77 3.42 9.69 6.81
N VAL A 78 2.14 9.44 7.07
CA VAL A 78 1.42 8.30 6.51
C VAL A 78 0.26 8.80 5.66
N PRO A 79 0.18 8.43 4.36
CA PRO A 79 -0.93 8.82 3.50
C PRO A 79 -2.28 8.40 4.09
N GLY A 80 -3.08 9.40 4.47
CA GLY A 80 -4.43 9.25 4.99
C GLY A 80 -5.48 9.36 3.88
N PRO A 81 -6.70 8.85 4.10
CA PRO A 81 -7.80 8.88 3.11
C PRO A 81 -8.24 10.29 2.66
N ASN A 82 -7.69 11.34 3.28
CA ASN A 82 -7.97 12.75 2.96
C ASN A 82 -6.69 13.58 2.75
N ALA A 83 -5.51 12.95 2.67
CA ALA A 83 -4.22 13.66 2.59
C ALA A 83 -3.95 14.28 1.21
N ASP A 84 -4.46 13.67 0.13
CA ASP A 84 -4.34 14.21 -1.23
C ASP A 84 -5.14 15.51 -1.47
N ALA A 85 -6.03 15.91 -0.55
CA ALA A 85 -6.81 17.15 -0.67
C ALA A 85 -6.03 18.41 -0.24
N LEU A 86 -4.92 18.28 0.50
CA LEU A 86 -4.18 19.43 1.04
C LEU A 86 -2.84 19.70 0.32
N GLY A 87 -2.37 18.79 -0.55
CA GLY A 87 -1.02 18.82 -1.12
C GLY A 87 -0.86 19.29 -2.57
N ARG A 88 -1.92 19.80 -3.23
CA ARG A 88 -1.85 20.29 -4.63
C ARG A 88 -2.14 21.78 -4.81
N ALA A 89 -2.00 22.56 -3.74
CA ALA A 89 -1.96 24.02 -3.83
C ALA A 89 -0.49 24.49 -3.80
N SER A 90 0.16 24.47 -4.95
CA SER A 90 1.33 25.30 -5.28
C SER A 90 1.42 25.44 -6.78
#